data_AF-A0A524HTR9-F1
#
_entry.id   AF-A0A524HTR9-F1
#
_cell.length_a   1.000
_cell.length_b   1.000
_cell.length_c   1.000
_cell.angle_alpha   90.00
_cell.angle_beta   90.00
_cell.angle_gamma   90.00
#
_symmetry.space_group_name_H-M   'P 1'
#
loop_
_entity.id
_entity.type
_entity.pdbx_description
1 polymer ?
#
loop_
_entity_poly.entity_id
_entity_poly.type
_entity_poly.pdbx_seq_one_letter_code
_entity_poly.pdbx_strand_id
1 'polypeptide(L)'
;MGLSFLAPAFLAALAALAIPVLVHLTHRSRKEVVRFPSLRFLDQVPYRAVRRQRIRHWALFAARCLALVLLALAFARPLLDRLRGTGAADARSTEHVILLDRSYSMGYGSHWQR
;
A
#
# COMPACT_ATOMS: atom_id res chain seq x y z
N MET A 1 20.00 -1.44 5.09
CA MET A 1 18.72 -2.18 5.17
C MET A 1 17.78 -1.49 4.20
N GLY A 2 17.74 -1.93 2.95
CA GLY A 2 16.87 -1.33 1.94
C GLY A 2 15.52 -2.02 1.93
N LEU A 3 14.47 -1.23 1.67
CA LEU A 3 13.21 -1.76 1.17
C LEU A 3 13.16 -1.38 -0.31
N SER A 4 13.14 -2.38 -1.17
CA SER A 4 12.90 -2.17 -2.61
C SER A 4 11.53 -2.74 -2.98
N PHE A 5 10.90 -2.19 -4.01
CA PHE A 5 9.60 -2.66 -4.50
C PHE A 5 9.75 -3.04 -5.96
N LEU A 6 9.18 -4.19 -6.34
CA LEU A 6 9.22 -4.63 -7.73
C LEU A 6 8.28 -3.77 -8.60
N ALA A 7 7.16 -3.33 -8.02
CA ALA A 7 6.18 -2.52 -8.72
C ALA A 7 5.75 -1.32 -7.86
N PRO A 8 6.59 -0.27 -7.74
CA PRO A 8 6.35 0.87 -6.86
C PRO A 8 5.09 1.67 -7.24
N ALA A 9 4.65 1.61 -8.51
CA ALA A 9 3.43 2.26 -8.97
C ALA A 9 2.17 1.79 -8.22
N PHE A 10 2.15 0.54 -7.74
CA PHE A 10 1.01 0.03 -6.95
C PHE A 10 0.86 0.70 -5.59
N LEU A 11 1.88 1.41 -5.09
CA LEU A 11 1.72 2.25 -3.89
C LEU A 11 0.71 3.37 -4.11
N ALA A 12 0.47 3.79 -5.35
CA ALA A 12 -0.60 4.74 -5.67
C ALA A 12 -2.00 4.19 -5.28
N ALA A 13 -2.17 2.86 -5.22
CA ALA A 13 -3.41 2.24 -4.75
C ALA A 13 -3.72 2.58 -3.27
N LEU A 14 -2.74 3.01 -2.47
CA LEU A 14 -2.98 3.52 -1.12
C LEU A 14 -3.88 4.76 -1.12
N ALA A 15 -3.99 5.50 -2.23
CA ALA A 15 -4.97 6.57 -2.37
C ALA A 15 -6.42 6.08 -2.19
N ALA A 16 -6.70 4.80 -2.45
CA ALA A 16 -8.01 4.20 -2.21
C ALA A 16 -8.41 4.19 -0.72
N LEU A 17 -7.46 4.33 0.22
CA LEU A 17 -7.75 4.52 1.65
C LEU A 17 -8.53 5.81 1.91
N ALA A 18 -8.48 6.80 1.01
CA ALA A 18 -9.30 7.99 1.11
C ALA A 18 -10.80 7.66 1.07
N ILE A 19 -11.20 6.58 0.38
CA ILE A 19 -12.61 6.17 0.25
C ILE A 19 -13.23 5.84 1.62
N PRO A 20 -12.75 4.85 2.40
CA PRO A 20 -13.34 4.54 3.70
C PRO A 20 -13.25 5.70 4.69
N VAL A 21 -12.20 6.53 4.60
CA VAL A 21 -12.05 7.74 5.43
C VAL A 21 -13.14 8.76 5.08
N LEU A 22 -13.33 9.08 3.80
CA LEU A 22 -14.35 10.03 3.32
C LEU A 22 -15.77 9.52 3.61
N VAL A 23 -16.04 8.24 3.35
CA VAL A 23 -17.32 7.61 3.68
C VAL A 23 -17.58 7.72 5.18
N HIS A 24 -16.57 7.50 6.02
CA HIS A 24 -16.73 7.64 7.46
C HIS A 24 -17.06 9.08 7.88
N LEU A 25 -16.37 10.08 7.32
CA LEU A 25 -16.59 11.50 7.62
C LEU A 25 -17.95 12.00 7.11
N THR A 26 -18.41 11.49 5.96
CA THR A 26 -19.67 11.91 5.33
C THR A 26 -20.88 11.15 5.88
N HIS A 27 -20.70 10.01 6.55
CA HIS A 27 -21.78 9.21 7.12
C HIS A 27 -22.41 9.90 8.35
N ARG A 28 -23.24 10.90 8.08
CA ARG A 28 -24.11 11.56 9.04
C ARG A 28 -25.34 10.69 9.24
N SER A 29 -25.40 9.98 10.38
CA SER A 29 -26.61 9.28 10.79
C SER A 29 -27.77 10.28 10.82
N ARG A 30 -28.69 10.17 9.85
CA ARG A 30 -29.98 10.85 9.92
C ARG A 30 -30.72 10.24 11.10
N LYS A 31 -30.92 11.04 12.16
CA LYS A 31 -31.84 10.65 13.21
C LYS A 31 -33.24 10.73 12.62
N GLU A 32 -33.88 9.59 12.48
CA GLU A 32 -35.31 9.53 12.16
C GLU A 32 -36.08 9.99 13.39
N VAL A 33 -36.77 11.13 13.26
CA VAL A 33 -37.55 11.70 14.35
C VAL A 33 -38.90 11.01 14.35
N VAL A 34 -39.07 10.02 15.22
CA VAL A 34 -40.37 9.36 15.43
C VAL A 34 -41.19 10.21 16.40
N ARG A 35 -42.36 10.69 15.97
CA ARG A 35 -43.30 11.42 16.84
C ARG A 35 -44.09 10.43 17.69
N PHE A 36 -43.78 10.36 18.98
CA PHE A 36 -44.52 9.56 19.95
C PHE A 36 -45.69 10.37 20.56
N PRO A 37 -46.97 9.95 20.39
CA PRO A 37 -48.13 10.72 20.82
C PRO A 37 -48.28 10.91 22.33
N SER A 38 -47.84 9.93 23.13
CA SER A 38 -47.95 9.94 24.59
C SER A 38 -47.17 11.08 25.25
N LEU A 39 -46.15 11.62 24.57
CA LEU A 39 -45.31 12.71 25.06
C LEU A 39 -45.87 14.11 24.75
N ARG A 40 -47.04 14.20 24.08
CA ARG A 40 -47.70 15.49 23.75
C ARG A 40 -48.04 16.32 25.00
N PHE A 41 -48.27 15.67 26.14
CA PHE A 41 -48.69 16.31 27.39
C PHE A 41 -47.53 16.60 28.36
N LEU A 42 -46.29 16.29 27.97
CA LEU A 42 -45.10 16.53 28.78
C LEU A 42 -44.43 17.85 28.37
N ASP A 43 -43.99 18.64 29.35
CA ASP A 43 -43.27 19.89 29.11
C ASP A 43 -42.00 19.67 28.28
N GLN A 44 -41.82 20.54 27.28
CA GLN A 44 -40.69 20.46 26.36
C GLN A 44 -39.40 20.91 27.07
N VAL A 45 -38.66 19.96 27.63
CA VAL A 45 -37.30 20.21 28.09
C VAL A 45 -36.41 20.48 26.86
N PRO A 46 -35.61 21.57 26.82
CA PRO A 46 -34.70 21.82 25.71
C PRO A 46 -33.59 20.75 25.70
N TYR A 47 -33.83 19.65 24.99
CA TYR A 47 -32.84 18.60 24.79
C TYR A 47 -31.79 19.11 23.82
N ARG A 48 -30.65 19.57 24.34
CA ARG A 48 -29.45 19.79 23.54
C ARG A 48 -29.00 18.43 23.00
N ALA A 49 -29.40 18.12 21.77
CA ALA A 49 -28.95 16.94 21.06
C ALA A 49 -27.43 17.05 20.85
N VAL A 50 -26.64 16.47 21.75
CA VAL A 50 -25.20 16.33 21.58
C VAL A 50 -24.98 15.34 20.43
N ARG A 51 -24.92 15.89 19.21
CA ARG A 51 -24.65 15.16 17.98
C ARG A 51 -23.17 14.82 17.92
N ARG A 52 -22.71 13.88 18.76
CA ARG A 52 -21.35 13.37 18.69
C ARG A 52 -21.34 12.14 17.78
N GLN A 53 -20.87 12.31 16.54
CA GLN A 53 -20.45 11.20 15.70
C GLN A 53 -19.18 10.61 16.34
N ARG A 54 -19.35 9.69 17.31
CA ARG A 54 -18.23 8.90 17.84
C ARG A 54 -18.05 7.67 16.96
N ILE A 55 -16.82 7.43 16.52
CA ILE A 55 -16.41 6.16 15.93
C ILE A 55 -16.64 5.08 16.99
N ARG A 56 -17.72 4.32 16.84
CA ARG A 56 -18.08 3.26 17.78
C ARG A 56 -17.24 1.99 17.59
N HIS A 57 -16.69 1.80 16.38
CA HIS A 57 -15.98 0.58 15.98
C HIS A 57 -14.61 0.88 15.38
N TRP A 58 -13.68 1.34 16.21
CA TRP A 58 -12.29 1.62 15.79
C TRP A 58 -11.60 0.39 15.20
N ALA A 59 -11.78 -0.79 15.82
CA ALA A 59 -11.19 -2.03 15.34
C ALA A 59 -11.67 -2.39 13.92
N LEU A 60 -12.97 -2.25 13.64
CA LEU A 60 -13.52 -2.55 12.32
C LEU A 60 -13.04 -1.57 11.24
N PHE A 61 -12.90 -0.29 11.61
CA PHE A 61 -12.35 0.73 10.71
C PHE A 61 -10.88 0.45 10.39
N ALA A 62 -10.07 0.15 11.42
CA ALA A 62 -8.68 -0.22 11.26
C ALA A 62 -8.52 -1.48 10.40
N ALA A 63 -9.35 -2.52 10.62
CA ALA A 63 -9.32 -3.75 9.83
C ALA A 63 -9.60 -3.50 8.34
N ARG A 64 -10.56 -2.63 8.00
CA ARG A 64 -10.84 -2.25 6.59
C ARG A 64 -9.65 -1.55 5.94
N CYS A 65 -9.03 -0.60 6.65
CA CYS A 65 -7.86 0.10 6.13
C CYS A 65 -6.68 -0.86 5.96
N LEU A 66 -6.46 -1.73 6.94
CA LEU A 66 -5.38 -2.71 6.93
C LEU A 66 -5.54 -3.70 5.76
N ALA A 67 -6.76 -4.17 5.47
CA ALA A 67 -7.02 -5.03 4.32
C ALA A 67 -6.62 -4.35 2.99
N LEU A 68 -6.93 -3.07 2.81
CA LEU A 68 -6.53 -2.31 1.61
C LEU A 68 -5.01 -2.10 1.53
N VAL A 69 -4.36 -1.80 2.67
CA VAL A 69 -2.90 -1.67 2.73
C VAL A 69 -2.23 -2.99 2.38
N LEU A 70 -2.69 -4.11 2.95
CA LEU A 70 -2.16 -5.44 2.64
C LEU A 70 -2.35 -5.79 1.17
N LEU A 71 -3.50 -5.45 0.58
CA LEU A 71 -3.74 -5.67 -0.84
C LEU A 71 -2.77 -4.85 -1.70
N ALA A 72 -2.60 -3.55 -1.41
CA ALA A 72 -1.64 -2.70 -2.12
C ALA A 72 -0.20 -3.24 -1.99
N LEU A 73 0.19 -3.69 -0.80
CA LEU A 73 1.51 -4.30 -0.57
C LEU A 73 1.67 -5.64 -1.30
N ALA A 74 0.62 -6.47 -1.35
CA ALA A 74 0.66 -7.75 -2.08
C ALA A 74 0.97 -7.54 -3.57
N PHE A 75 0.39 -6.49 -4.18
CA PHE A 75 0.67 -6.13 -5.57
C PHE A 75 2.00 -5.36 -5.74
N ALA A 76 2.39 -4.51 -4.78
CA ALA A 76 3.66 -3.79 -4.83
C ALA A 76 4.88 -4.71 -4.67
N ARG A 77 4.68 -5.93 -4.13
CA ARG A 77 5.70 -6.97 -3.88
C ARG A 77 6.94 -6.38 -3.19
N PRO A 78 6.84 -5.97 -1.91
CA PRO A 78 7.96 -5.47 -1.14
C PRO A 78 9.04 -6.52 -1.02
N LEU A 79 10.27 -6.11 -1.29
CA LEU A 79 11.44 -6.94 -1.29
C LEU A 79 12.28 -6.56 -0.07
N LEU A 80 12.24 -7.42 0.95
CA LEU A 80 13.10 -7.27 2.11
C LEU A 80 14.44 -7.94 1.80
N ASP A 81 15.51 -7.16 1.76
CA ASP A 81 16.86 -7.62 1.43
C ASP A 81 17.32 -8.85 2.26
N ARG A 82 16.75 -9.06 3.46
CA ARG A 82 17.08 -10.17 4.36
C ARG A 82 16.35 -11.49 4.10
N LEU A 83 15.22 -11.48 3.37
CA LEU A 83 14.42 -12.69 3.09
C LEU A 83 14.84 -13.41 1.78
N ARG A 84 15.81 -12.86 1.05
CA ARG A 84 16.44 -13.52 -0.10
C ARG A 84 17.43 -14.58 0.37
N GLY A 85 16.91 -15.62 1.03
CA GLY A 85 17.54 -16.93 1.00
C GLY A 85 17.29 -17.54 -0.39
N THR A 86 18.37 -17.78 -1.14
CA THR A 86 18.45 -18.77 -2.23
C THR A 86 17.29 -18.78 -3.25
N GLY A 87 17.21 -17.83 -4.20
CA GLY A 87 16.48 -18.11 -5.44
C GLY A 87 15.83 -16.98 -6.23
N ALA A 88 15.96 -15.71 -5.85
CA ALA A 88 15.42 -14.62 -6.66
C ALA A 88 16.35 -13.41 -6.66
N ALA A 89 17.60 -13.66 -7.04
CA ALA A 89 18.53 -12.61 -7.42
C ALA A 89 18.48 -12.41 -8.93
N ASP A 90 17.47 -11.67 -9.40
CA ASP A 90 17.62 -10.77 -10.56
C ASP A 90 18.46 -9.53 -10.15
N ALA A 91 19.38 -9.71 -9.20
CA ALA A 91 20.47 -8.79 -8.99
C ALA A 91 21.43 -9.07 -10.11
N ARG A 92 21.14 -8.48 -11.29
CA ARG A 92 22.01 -8.35 -12.47
C ARG A 92 23.39 -8.93 -12.19
N SER A 93 23.50 -10.24 -12.32
CA SER A 93 24.78 -10.92 -12.27
C SER A 93 25.47 -10.39 -13.51
N THR A 94 26.35 -9.42 -13.35
CA THR A 94 27.18 -8.95 -14.45
C THR A 94 28.03 -10.15 -14.84
N GLU A 95 27.54 -10.88 -15.83
CA GLU A 95 28.21 -12.03 -16.39
C GLU A 95 29.38 -11.49 -17.22
N HIS A 96 30.55 -11.49 -16.60
CA HIS A 96 31.78 -11.11 -17.30
C HIS A 96 32.26 -12.32 -18.09
N VAL A 97 31.94 -12.37 -19.37
CA VAL A 97 32.49 -13.36 -20.29
C VAL A 97 33.77 -12.79 -20.88
N ILE A 98 34.91 -13.32 -20.42
CA ILE A 98 36.22 -12.99 -20.99
C ILE A 98 36.51 -14.05 -22.06
N LEU A 99 36.39 -13.67 -23.33
CA LEU A 99 36.82 -14.51 -24.44
C LEU A 99 38.31 -14.23 -24.71
N LEU A 100 39.15 -15.22 -24.38
CA LEU A 100 40.56 -15.20 -24.72
C LEU A 100 40.76 -15.98 -26.02
N ASP A 101 41.05 -15.27 -27.11
CA ASP A 101 41.53 -15.92 -28.32
C ASP A 101 42.99 -16.40 -28.10
N ARG A 102 43.25 -17.66 -28.44
CA ARG A 102 44.60 -18.29 -28.39
C ARG A 102 45.03 -18.80 -29.76
N SER A 103 44.42 -18.29 -30.82
CA SER A 103 44.79 -18.63 -32.19
C SER A 103 46.22 -18.23 -32.50
N TYR A 104 46.88 -19.00 -33.39
CA TYR A 104 48.29 -18.83 -33.73
C TYR A 104 48.60 -17.45 -34.37
N SER A 105 47.59 -16.78 -34.94
CA SER A 105 47.70 -15.43 -35.50
C SER A 105 47.97 -14.36 -34.43
N MET A 106 47.57 -14.57 -33.17
CA MET A 106 47.85 -13.64 -32.08
C MET A 106 49.33 -13.56 -31.69
N GLY A 107 50.13 -14.57 -32.06
CA GLY A 107 51.57 -14.59 -31.80
C GLY A 107 52.42 -13.79 -32.80
N TYR A 108 51.81 -13.25 -33.87
CA TYR A 108 52.54 -12.52 -34.90
C TYR A 108 52.63 -11.03 -34.55
N GLY A 109 53.80 -10.60 -34.07
CA GLY A 109 54.03 -9.33 -33.39
C GLY A 109 54.03 -8.05 -34.23
N SER A 110 53.31 -7.97 -35.34
CA SER A 110 53.35 -6.78 -36.22
C SER A 110 52.00 -6.27 -36.76
N HIS A 111 50.88 -6.67 -36.15
CA HIS A 111 49.55 -6.25 -36.63
C HIS A 111 49.09 -4.84 -36.20
N TRP A 112 49.76 -4.22 -35.21
CA TRP A 112 49.34 -2.95 -34.60
C TRP A 112 50.29 -1.77 -34.87
N GLN A 113 51.31 -1.93 -35.72
CA GLN A 113 52.15 -0.81 -36.16
C GLN A 113 51.51 -0.15 -37.38
N ARG A 114 50.69 0.87 -37.15
CA ARG A 114 50.35 1.93 -38.11
C ARG A 114 50.36 3.28 -37.42
#